data_AF-A0A7S4FM14-F1
#
_entry.id   AF-A0A7S4FM14-F1
#
_cell.length_a   1.000
_cell.length_b   1.000
_cell.length_c   1.000
_cell.angle_alpha   90.00
_cell.angle_beta   90.00
_cell.angle_gamma   90.00
#
_symmetry.space_group_name_H-M   'P 1'
#
loop_
_entity.id
_entity.type
_entity.pdbx_description
1 polymer ?
#
loop_
_entity_poly.entity_id
_entity_poly.type
_entity_poly.pdbx_seq_one_letter_code
_entity_poly.pdbx_strand_id
1 'polypeptide(L)'
;CLFCCLSFSTPGERPQYYFAPGTSLSDEVQHCGGVLIIGNGEPAVLTLRAVGMWNCTCWFGEEQIPPNFVDDCLRWGVRTVLNYPDNDVIGLRSSDKLQALLQGTGIQYKAYLLEDLPPSADLNDLWVAVGFNKDRFLHALAEYPRFSADAKEDTPGQWAAETWGARPAFIEEGADAPQPQWDGVSGVSSGQACTPRDGSTAVAQCKARKRKQYSGGESWGMPLNQCHNSVVTTDAACP
;
A
#
# COMPACT_ATOMS: atom_id res chain seq x y z
N CYS A 1 6.85 -15.42 -0.50
CA CYS A 1 5.56 -15.11 0.12
C CYS A 1 5.77 -13.99 1.13
N LEU A 2 5.46 -12.74 0.78
CA LEU A 2 5.35 -11.69 1.77
C LEU A 2 4.22 -12.10 2.74
N PHE A 3 4.52 -12.14 4.04
CA PHE A 3 3.49 -12.32 5.05
C PHE A 3 2.64 -11.06 5.06
N CYS A 4 1.41 -11.16 4.57
CA CYS A 4 0.46 -10.06 4.59
C CYS A 4 -0.16 -9.96 5.99
N CYS A 5 -0.26 -8.75 6.56
CA CYS A 5 -0.99 -8.53 7.80
C CYS A 5 -2.49 -8.46 7.45
N LEU A 6 -3.13 -9.61 7.58
CA LEU A 6 -4.56 -9.79 7.36
C LEU A 6 -5.30 -9.51 8.67
N SER A 7 -6.22 -8.54 8.66
CA SER A 7 -7.15 -8.36 9.77
C SER A 7 -8.36 -9.29 9.56
N PHE A 8 -8.63 -10.13 10.55
CA PHE A 8 -9.77 -11.06 10.58
C PHE A 8 -10.73 -10.63 11.68
N SER A 9 -12.03 -10.56 11.38
CA SER A 9 -13.04 -10.27 12.41
C SER A 9 -13.50 -11.55 13.11
N THR A 10 -13.51 -12.69 12.42
CA THR A 10 -13.71 -14.02 13.02
C THR A 10 -12.81 -15.12 12.43
N PRO A 11 -12.52 -16.22 13.16
CA PRO A 11 -11.76 -17.36 12.62
C PRO A 11 -12.47 -17.96 11.39
N GLY A 12 -11.79 -17.94 10.25
CA GLY A 12 -12.31 -18.48 8.98
C GLY A 12 -12.86 -17.42 8.01
N GLU A 13 -12.95 -16.15 8.43
CA GLU A 13 -13.26 -15.07 7.50
C GLU A 13 -12.08 -14.78 6.56
N ARG A 14 -12.41 -14.21 5.39
CA ARG A 14 -11.39 -13.67 4.50
C ARG A 14 -10.91 -12.32 5.06
N PRO A 15 -9.64 -11.96 4.87
CA PRO A 15 -9.19 -10.62 5.20
C PRO A 15 -10.02 -9.57 4.47
N GLN A 16 -10.42 -8.55 5.20
CA GLN A 16 -11.19 -7.45 4.63
C GLN A 16 -10.28 -6.37 4.01
N TYR A 17 -9.13 -6.13 4.66
CA TYR A 17 -8.18 -5.11 4.25
C TYR A 17 -6.83 -5.71 3.89
N TYR A 18 -6.14 -5.01 2.99
CA TYR A 18 -4.72 -5.13 2.76
C TYR A 18 -4.04 -3.85 3.23
N PHE A 19 -3.09 -4.00 4.13
CA PHE A 19 -2.07 -3.02 4.44
C PHE A 19 -0.75 -3.79 4.57
N ALA A 20 0.33 -3.16 4.12
CA ALA A 20 1.58 -3.90 4.00
C ALA A 20 2.18 -4.21 5.38
N PRO A 21 2.93 -5.30 5.50
CA PRO A 21 3.42 -5.78 6.77
C PRO A 21 4.41 -4.84 7.45
N GLY A 22 4.59 -5.06 8.75
CA GLY A 22 5.62 -4.43 9.56
C GLY A 22 5.22 -3.12 10.24
N THR A 23 3.99 -2.62 10.03
CA THR A 23 3.47 -1.46 10.76
C THR A 23 2.04 -1.68 11.25
N SER A 24 1.69 -0.98 12.33
CA SER A 24 0.31 -0.87 12.81
C SER A 24 -0.38 0.24 12.01
N LEU A 25 -1.38 -0.10 11.19
CA LEU A 25 -2.12 0.89 10.40
C LEU A 25 -2.71 2.00 11.29
N SER A 26 -3.23 1.64 12.47
CA SER A 26 -3.75 2.60 13.45
C SER A 26 -2.68 3.58 13.93
N ASP A 27 -1.46 3.10 14.19
CA ASP A 27 -0.37 3.95 14.69
C ASP A 27 0.07 4.92 13.59
N GLU A 28 0.16 4.46 12.34
CA GLU A 28 0.52 5.30 11.18
C GLU A 28 -0.56 6.34 10.89
N VAL A 29 -1.84 5.97 10.96
CA VAL A 29 -2.97 6.92 10.83
C VAL A 29 -2.87 8.00 11.90
N GLN A 30 -2.62 7.63 13.16
CA GLN A 30 -2.49 8.58 14.26
C GLN A 30 -1.26 9.48 14.12
N HIS A 31 -0.12 8.91 13.69
CA HIS A 31 1.09 9.66 13.39
C HIS A 31 0.85 10.71 12.29
N CYS A 32 0.04 10.38 11.30
CA CYS A 32 -0.40 11.28 10.23
C CYS A 32 -1.61 12.15 10.60
N GLY A 33 -1.87 12.37 11.90
CA GLY A 33 -2.93 13.29 12.36
C GLY A 33 -4.36 12.80 12.09
N GLY A 34 -4.56 11.49 11.94
CA GLY A 34 -5.85 10.89 11.61
C GLY A 34 -6.14 10.84 10.11
N VAL A 35 -5.13 10.92 9.25
CA VAL A 35 -5.32 10.77 7.80
C VAL A 35 -5.17 9.29 7.40
N LEU A 36 -6.12 8.77 6.64
CA LEU A 36 -6.06 7.44 6.00
C LEU A 36 -6.13 7.61 4.48
N ILE A 37 -5.26 6.93 3.75
CA ILE A 37 -5.25 6.90 2.28
C ILE A 37 -5.80 5.56 1.80
N ILE A 38 -6.83 5.59 0.95
CA ILE A 38 -7.39 4.40 0.31
C ILE A 38 -6.81 4.27 -1.09
N GLY A 39 -6.09 3.16 -1.33
CA GLY A 39 -5.69 2.74 -2.68
C GLY A 39 -6.78 1.88 -3.34
N ASN A 40 -6.88 1.96 -4.67
CA ASN A 40 -7.74 1.12 -5.52
C ASN A 40 -7.38 -0.39 -5.48
N GLY A 41 -6.16 -0.72 -5.03
CA GLY A 41 -5.71 -2.10 -4.87
C GLY A 41 -4.34 -2.22 -4.22
N GLU A 42 -3.85 -3.45 -4.12
CA GLU A 42 -2.53 -3.76 -3.56
C GLU A 42 -1.39 -2.97 -4.24
N PRO A 43 -1.32 -2.87 -5.59
CA PRO A 43 -0.27 -2.10 -6.26
C PRO A 43 -0.20 -0.63 -5.84
N ALA A 44 -1.34 0.03 -5.62
CA ALA A 44 -1.37 1.39 -5.12
C ALA A 44 -0.89 1.52 -3.67
N VAL A 45 -1.28 0.59 -2.79
CA VAL A 45 -0.78 0.57 -1.39
C VAL A 45 0.75 0.37 -1.37
N LEU A 46 1.27 -0.52 -2.21
CA LEU A 46 2.71 -0.73 -2.35
C LEU A 46 3.43 0.52 -2.90
N THR A 47 2.82 1.21 -3.86
CA THR A 47 3.33 2.47 -4.41
C THR A 47 3.38 3.57 -3.35
N LEU A 48 2.29 3.78 -2.61
CA LEU A 48 2.22 4.74 -1.51
C LEU A 48 3.29 4.45 -0.45
N ARG A 49 3.55 3.18 -0.14
CA ARG A 49 4.64 2.81 0.76
C ARG A 49 6.02 3.03 0.19
N ALA A 50 6.23 2.78 -1.11
CA ALA A 50 7.51 3.06 -1.76
C ALA A 50 7.90 4.55 -1.63
N VAL A 51 6.92 5.45 -1.58
CA VAL A 51 7.14 6.89 -1.35
C VAL A 51 7.10 7.30 0.13
N GLY A 52 6.87 6.37 1.05
CA GLY A 52 6.89 6.59 2.50
C GLY A 52 5.56 7.09 3.09
N MET A 53 4.43 6.85 2.42
CA MET A 53 3.09 7.02 2.97
C MET A 53 2.61 5.69 3.57
N TRP A 54 2.69 5.56 4.89
CA TRP A 54 2.42 4.31 5.61
C TRP A 54 0.99 4.20 6.14
N ASN A 55 0.28 5.31 6.21
CA ASN A 55 -1.13 5.44 6.60
C ASN A 55 -2.08 5.09 5.45
N CYS A 56 -1.81 3.99 4.74
CA CYS A 56 -2.57 3.57 3.56
C CYS A 56 -3.06 2.13 3.66
N THR A 57 -4.22 1.86 3.08
CA THR A 57 -4.84 0.52 3.00
C THR A 57 -5.66 0.40 1.73
N CYS A 58 -6.00 -0.82 1.35
CA CYS A 58 -7.06 -1.11 0.38
C CYS A 58 -7.89 -2.31 0.87
N TRP A 59 -8.86 -2.74 0.09
CA TRP A 59 -9.62 -3.98 0.28
C TRP A 59 -9.63 -4.79 -1.01
N PHE A 60 -10.16 -6.02 -0.95
CA PHE A 60 -10.19 -6.91 -2.10
C PHE A 60 -11.45 -6.72 -2.95
N GLY A 61 -11.26 -6.12 -4.12
CA GLY A 61 -12.34 -5.79 -5.05
C GLY A 61 -12.84 -4.37 -4.82
N GLU A 62 -12.63 -3.50 -5.80
CA GLU A 62 -12.78 -2.05 -5.66
C GLU A 62 -14.15 -1.61 -5.11
N GLU A 63 -15.24 -2.27 -5.52
CA GLU A 63 -16.60 -1.94 -5.07
C GLU A 63 -17.05 -2.64 -3.77
N GLN A 64 -16.19 -3.49 -3.18
CA GLN A 64 -16.51 -4.33 -2.03
C GLN A 64 -16.04 -3.66 -0.73
N ILE A 65 -16.51 -2.43 -0.48
CA ILE A 65 -16.19 -1.70 0.75
C ILE A 65 -16.64 -2.53 1.96
N PRO A 66 -15.75 -2.85 2.92
CA PRO A 66 -16.12 -3.64 4.09
C PRO A 66 -17.28 -3.00 4.87
N PRO A 67 -18.29 -3.79 5.33
CA PRO A 67 -19.49 -3.24 5.96
C PRO A 67 -19.21 -2.52 7.29
N ASN A 68 -18.12 -2.86 7.96
CA ASN A 68 -17.62 -2.28 9.21
C ASN A 68 -16.60 -1.16 8.99
N PHE A 69 -16.42 -0.67 7.75
CA PHE A 69 -15.39 0.32 7.43
C PHE A 69 -15.45 1.60 8.27
N VAL A 70 -16.65 2.11 8.55
CA VAL A 70 -16.81 3.31 9.39
C VAL A 70 -16.35 3.05 10.83
N ASP A 71 -16.78 1.93 11.42
CA ASP A 71 -16.38 1.55 12.78
C ASP A 71 -14.86 1.32 12.87
N ASP A 72 -14.27 0.72 11.85
CA ASP A 72 -12.83 0.52 11.74
C ASP A 72 -12.08 1.86 11.66
N CYS A 73 -12.55 2.79 10.83
CA CYS A 73 -11.99 4.13 10.73
C CYS A 73 -12.02 4.86 12.08
N LEU A 74 -13.15 4.80 12.80
CA LEU A 74 -13.27 5.40 14.13
C LEU A 74 -12.30 4.76 15.12
N ARG A 75 -12.18 3.42 15.10
CA ARG A 75 -11.25 2.67 15.95
C ARG A 75 -9.79 3.01 15.67
N TRP A 76 -9.42 3.22 14.40
CA TRP A 76 -8.06 3.63 14.01
C TRP A 76 -7.77 5.12 14.26
N GLY A 77 -8.78 5.91 14.66
CA GLY A 77 -8.62 7.35 14.89
C GLY A 77 -8.60 8.19 13.61
N VAL A 78 -9.22 7.69 12.54
CA VAL A 78 -9.34 8.40 11.26
C VAL A 78 -10.24 9.62 11.41
N ARG A 79 -9.77 10.75 10.91
CA ARG A 79 -10.46 12.04 10.80
C ARG A 79 -10.64 12.47 9.35
N THR A 80 -9.77 12.01 8.47
CA THR A 80 -9.81 12.31 7.04
C THR A 80 -9.45 11.08 6.23
N VAL A 81 -10.28 10.74 5.25
CA VAL A 81 -10.02 9.72 4.24
C VAL A 81 -9.67 10.42 2.94
N LEU A 82 -8.50 10.09 2.38
CA LEU A 82 -8.06 10.48 1.05
C LEU A 82 -8.23 9.30 0.09
N ASN A 83 -8.74 9.54 -1.10
CA ASN A 83 -8.92 8.53 -2.14
C ASN A 83 -8.42 9.06 -3.49
N TYR A 84 -7.74 8.22 -4.24
CA TYR A 84 -7.30 8.49 -5.61
C TYR A 84 -7.94 7.40 -6.48
N PRO A 85 -9.20 7.58 -6.93
CA PRO A 85 -9.88 6.56 -7.70
C PRO A 85 -9.22 6.40 -9.06
N ASP A 86 -9.34 5.20 -9.62
CA ASP A 86 -8.88 4.92 -10.99
C ASP A 86 -9.58 5.85 -11.98
N ASN A 87 -8.89 6.18 -13.06
CA ASN A 87 -9.42 7.04 -14.11
C ASN A 87 -10.44 6.30 -14.99
N ASP A 88 -11.45 5.69 -14.37
CA ASP A 88 -12.56 5.00 -15.03
C ASP A 88 -13.88 5.06 -14.23
N VAL A 89 -14.93 4.50 -14.83
CA VAL A 89 -16.29 4.54 -14.26
C VAL A 89 -16.40 3.72 -12.96
N ILE A 90 -15.60 2.66 -12.81
CA ILE A 90 -15.66 1.80 -11.62
C ILE A 90 -15.02 2.52 -10.44
N GLY A 91 -13.86 3.14 -10.64
CA GLY A 91 -13.18 3.92 -9.60
C GLY A 91 -13.99 5.10 -9.12
N LEU A 92 -14.58 5.88 -10.04
CA LEU A 92 -15.44 7.00 -9.69
C LEU A 92 -16.67 6.55 -8.88
N ARG A 93 -17.30 5.44 -9.28
CA ARG A 93 -18.46 4.89 -8.57
C ARG A 93 -18.09 4.34 -7.19
N SER A 94 -16.90 3.75 -7.04
CA SER A 94 -16.39 3.33 -5.73
C SER A 94 -16.14 4.53 -4.81
N SER A 95 -15.55 5.60 -5.34
CA SER A 95 -15.36 6.87 -4.64
C SER A 95 -16.68 7.51 -4.19
N ASP A 96 -17.70 7.54 -5.07
CA ASP A 96 -19.04 8.03 -4.72
C ASP A 96 -19.68 7.20 -3.58
N LYS A 97 -19.55 5.86 -3.62
CA LYS A 97 -20.03 4.98 -2.55
C LYS A 97 -19.32 5.25 -1.22
N LEU A 98 -18.01 5.44 -1.26
CA LEU A 98 -17.20 5.73 -0.09
C LEU A 98 -17.58 7.08 0.53
N GLN A 99 -17.81 8.10 -0.30
CA GLN A 99 -18.31 9.40 0.16
C GLN A 99 -19.66 9.28 0.85
N ALA A 100 -20.62 8.58 0.22
CA ALA A 100 -21.94 8.37 0.79
C ALA A 100 -21.88 7.61 2.12
N LEU A 101 -21.01 6.60 2.22
CA LEU A 101 -20.80 5.82 3.44
C LEU A 101 -20.25 6.67 4.60
N LEU A 102 -19.36 7.63 4.31
CA LEU A 102 -18.75 8.50 5.31
C LEU A 102 -19.61 9.72 5.67
N GLN A 103 -20.68 9.99 4.92
CA GLN A 103 -21.56 11.13 5.15
C GLN A 103 -22.21 11.07 6.54
N GLY A 104 -22.09 12.16 7.31
CA GLY A 104 -22.67 12.25 8.66
C GLY A 104 -21.87 11.57 9.77
N THR A 105 -20.77 10.89 9.45
CA THR A 105 -19.91 10.21 10.44
C THR A 105 -18.95 11.16 11.18
N GLY A 106 -18.75 12.38 10.66
CA GLY A 106 -17.73 13.32 11.13
C GLY A 106 -16.34 13.09 10.53
N ILE A 107 -16.13 12.01 9.76
CA ILE A 107 -14.91 11.76 8.99
C ILE A 107 -14.98 12.58 7.70
N GLN A 108 -13.95 13.38 7.44
CA GLN A 108 -13.84 14.13 6.18
C GLN A 108 -13.46 13.18 5.05
N TYR A 109 -14.09 13.33 3.89
CA TYR A 109 -13.73 12.60 2.68
C TYR A 109 -13.17 13.55 1.62
N LYS A 110 -12.07 13.17 0.97
CA LYS A 110 -11.49 13.89 -0.17
C LYS A 110 -11.06 12.88 -1.22
N ALA A 111 -11.59 13.01 -2.43
CA ALA A 111 -11.11 12.28 -3.58
C ALA A 111 -10.31 13.21 -4.51
N TYR A 112 -9.35 12.68 -5.25
CA TYR A 112 -8.49 13.43 -6.17
C TYR A 112 -8.45 12.71 -7.52
N LEU A 113 -8.86 13.41 -8.59
CA LEU A 113 -8.98 12.79 -9.91
C LEU A 113 -7.63 12.69 -10.60
N LEU A 114 -7.30 11.52 -11.16
CA LEU A 114 -6.09 11.28 -11.94
C LEU A 114 -6.27 11.65 -13.42
N GLU A 115 -6.86 12.80 -13.70
CA GLU A 115 -7.37 13.18 -15.04
C GLU A 115 -6.29 13.33 -16.12
N ASP A 116 -5.05 13.65 -15.73
CA ASP A 116 -3.90 13.76 -16.63
C ASP A 116 -3.32 12.40 -17.06
N LEU A 117 -3.78 11.30 -16.46
CA LEU A 117 -3.33 9.96 -16.80
C LEU A 117 -4.24 9.31 -17.86
N PRO A 118 -3.74 8.30 -18.59
CA PRO A 118 -4.58 7.53 -19.50
C PRO A 118 -5.84 6.95 -18.83
N PRO A 119 -6.89 6.65 -19.60
CA PRO A 119 -8.05 5.91 -19.10
C PRO A 119 -7.66 4.64 -18.35
N SER A 120 -8.33 4.38 -17.22
CA SER A 120 -8.05 3.26 -16.29
C SER A 120 -6.66 3.27 -15.66
N ALA A 121 -5.92 4.39 -15.73
CA ALA A 121 -4.66 4.52 -15.01
C ALA A 121 -4.89 4.69 -13.50
N ASP A 122 -3.95 4.17 -12.72
CA ASP A 122 -3.95 4.22 -11.27
C ASP A 122 -2.73 4.93 -10.67
N LEU A 123 -2.60 4.90 -9.34
CA LEU A 123 -1.44 5.45 -8.63
C LEU A 123 -0.11 4.80 -9.04
N ASN A 124 -0.11 3.51 -9.37
CA ASN A 124 1.10 2.82 -9.82
C ASN A 124 1.50 3.28 -11.23
N ASP A 125 0.55 3.53 -12.13
CA ASP A 125 0.84 4.11 -13.44
C ASP A 125 1.45 5.51 -13.32
N LEU A 126 0.92 6.35 -12.42
CA LEU A 126 1.54 7.65 -12.09
C LEU A 126 2.99 7.47 -11.60
N TRP A 127 3.22 6.48 -10.74
CA TRP A 127 4.55 6.19 -10.18
C TRP A 127 5.56 5.77 -11.25
N VAL A 128 5.12 4.96 -12.22
CA VAL A 128 5.90 4.60 -13.39
C VAL A 128 6.15 5.83 -14.28
N ALA A 129 5.13 6.64 -14.54
CA ALA A 129 5.20 7.82 -15.42
C ALA A 129 6.21 8.86 -14.92
N VAL A 130 6.33 9.05 -13.61
CA VAL A 130 7.34 9.96 -13.02
C VAL A 130 8.73 9.32 -12.86
N GLY A 131 8.93 8.11 -13.38
CA GLY A 131 10.20 7.40 -13.38
C GLY A 131 10.63 6.94 -11.98
N PHE A 132 9.67 6.52 -11.14
CA PHE A 132 9.92 6.10 -9.75
C PHE A 132 10.64 7.16 -8.90
N ASN A 133 10.45 8.44 -9.24
CA ASN A 133 11.01 9.55 -8.50
C ASN A 133 10.03 10.03 -7.43
N LYS A 134 10.36 9.79 -6.15
CA LYS A 134 9.52 10.12 -5.00
C LYS A 134 9.04 11.57 -4.99
N ASP A 135 9.95 12.53 -5.20
CA ASP A 135 9.60 13.95 -5.09
C ASP A 135 8.65 14.38 -6.21
N ARG A 136 8.87 13.88 -7.43
CA ARG A 136 7.96 14.12 -8.57
C ARG A 136 6.58 13.51 -8.34
N PHE A 137 6.53 12.30 -7.77
CA PHE A 137 5.26 11.65 -7.43
C PHE A 137 4.47 12.46 -6.41
N LEU A 138 5.12 12.86 -5.31
CA LEU A 138 4.48 13.65 -4.26
C LEU A 138 4.04 15.02 -4.77
N HIS A 139 4.83 15.65 -5.65
CA HIS A 139 4.42 16.88 -6.32
C HIS A 139 3.18 16.66 -7.19
N ALA A 140 3.15 15.61 -8.01
CA ALA A 140 1.98 15.30 -8.84
C ALA A 140 0.72 15.06 -7.98
N LEU A 141 0.82 14.30 -6.88
CA LEU A 141 -0.30 14.06 -5.97
C LEU A 141 -0.86 15.34 -5.33
N ALA A 142 -0.03 16.36 -5.13
CA ALA A 142 -0.45 17.63 -4.53
C ALA A 142 -1.21 18.53 -5.50
N GLU A 143 -0.96 18.39 -6.80
CA GLU A 143 -1.54 19.23 -7.85
C GLU A 143 -2.88 18.71 -8.40
N TYR A 144 -3.18 17.42 -8.23
CA TYR A 144 -4.43 16.85 -8.76
C TYR A 144 -5.67 17.55 -8.18
N PRO A 145 -6.67 17.83 -9.02
CA PRO A 145 -7.88 18.50 -8.59
C PRO A 145 -8.66 17.61 -7.63
N ARG A 146 -9.26 18.27 -6.63
CA ARG A 146 -10.15 17.60 -5.71
C ARG A 146 -11.45 17.27 -6.42
N PHE A 147 -11.84 16.00 -6.38
CA PHE A 147 -13.19 15.58 -6.70
C PHE A 147 -14.15 16.16 -5.67
N SER A 148 -15.14 16.91 -6.14
CA SER A 148 -16.25 17.40 -5.33
C SER A 148 -17.55 16.89 -5.91
N ALA A 149 -18.36 16.22 -5.09
CA ALA A 149 -19.74 15.88 -5.47
C ALA A 149 -20.65 17.12 -5.58
N ASP A 150 -20.20 18.29 -5.12
CA ASP A 150 -20.94 19.54 -5.32
C ASP A 150 -20.68 20.15 -6.71
N ALA A 151 -19.70 19.63 -7.47
CA ALA A 151 -19.54 19.98 -8.88
C ALA A 151 -20.63 19.37 -9.78
N LYS A 152 -21.57 18.61 -9.20
CA LYS A 152 -22.67 17.91 -9.88
C LYS A 152 -23.90 18.81 -10.16
N GLU A 153 -23.72 20.02 -10.69
CA GLU A 153 -24.83 20.71 -11.38
C GLU A 153 -25.07 20.16 -12.80
N ASP A 154 -24.20 19.28 -13.31
CA ASP A 154 -24.46 18.50 -14.52
C ASP A 154 -24.85 17.06 -14.20
N THR A 155 -25.89 16.59 -14.87
CA THR A 155 -26.71 15.40 -14.58
C THR A 155 -25.94 14.12 -14.22
N PRO A 156 -26.36 13.35 -13.19
CA PRO A 156 -25.83 12.01 -12.92
C PRO A 156 -25.99 11.10 -14.15
N GLY A 157 -24.89 10.89 -14.88
CA GLY A 157 -24.85 10.09 -16.12
C GLY A 157 -24.27 10.79 -17.35
N GLN A 158 -24.10 12.12 -17.33
CA GLN A 158 -23.51 12.83 -18.47
C GLN A 158 -21.98 12.70 -18.56
N TRP A 159 -21.21 12.63 -17.46
CA TRP A 159 -19.74 12.53 -17.58
C TRP A 159 -19.25 11.21 -18.20
N ALA A 160 -19.96 10.10 -17.99
CA ALA A 160 -19.64 8.83 -18.64
C ALA A 160 -20.12 8.75 -20.09
N ALA A 161 -21.10 9.57 -20.49
CA ALA A 161 -21.67 9.57 -21.84
C ALA A 161 -21.08 10.67 -22.75
N GLU A 162 -20.71 11.83 -22.21
CA GLU A 162 -20.17 12.95 -22.98
C GLU A 162 -18.64 12.91 -23.06
N THR A 163 -17.94 12.49 -22.00
CA THR A 163 -16.48 12.37 -22.03
C THR A 163 -16.01 11.07 -22.72
N TRP A 164 -16.88 10.06 -22.85
CA TRP A 164 -16.53 8.75 -23.45
C TRP A 164 -17.42 8.34 -24.64
N GLY A 165 -18.48 9.11 -24.96
CA GLY A 165 -19.41 8.81 -26.06
C GLY A 165 -18.98 9.29 -27.45
N ALA A 166 -17.85 9.99 -27.55
CA ALA A 166 -17.16 10.17 -28.82
C ALA A 166 -15.78 9.52 -28.69
N ARG A 167 -15.62 8.29 -29.18
CA ARG A 167 -14.29 7.83 -29.59
C ARG A 167 -13.85 8.78 -30.72
N PRO A 168 -12.85 9.67 -30.56
CA PRO A 168 -12.08 10.01 -31.73
C PRO A 168 -11.56 8.68 -32.27
N ALA A 169 -11.74 8.46 -33.57
CA ALA A 169 -11.01 7.40 -34.24
C ALA A 169 -9.55 7.55 -33.78
N PHE A 170 -9.01 6.49 -33.16
CA PHE A 170 -7.59 6.38 -32.95
C PHE A 170 -6.98 6.76 -34.30
N ILE A 171 -6.26 7.88 -34.35
CA ILE A 171 -5.31 8.09 -35.43
C ILE A 171 -4.39 6.89 -35.29
N GLU A 172 -4.42 5.99 -36.28
CA GLU A 172 -3.34 5.04 -36.48
C GLU A 172 -2.10 5.90 -36.73
N GLU A 173 -1.45 6.33 -35.65
CA GLU A 173 -0.10 6.86 -35.74
C GLU A 173 0.73 5.72 -36.31
N GLY A 174 1.27 5.98 -37.50
CA GLY A 174 2.04 5.03 -38.27
C GLY A 174 3.10 4.37 -37.41
N ALA A 175 3.24 3.07 -37.63
CA ALA A 175 4.35 2.27 -37.17
C ALA A 175 5.68 2.91 -37.59
N ASP A 176 6.27 3.75 -36.74
CA ASP A 176 7.70 4.14 -36.80
C ASP A 176 8.17 4.95 -35.57
N ALA A 177 7.46 4.90 -34.44
CA ALA A 177 8.04 5.36 -33.18
C ALA A 177 8.97 4.25 -32.62
N PRO A 178 10.29 4.51 -32.45
CA PRO A 178 11.18 3.51 -31.87
C PRO A 178 10.73 3.20 -30.45
N GLN A 179 10.39 1.94 -30.21
CA GLN A 179 10.22 1.40 -28.86
C GLN A 179 11.47 1.76 -28.04
N PRO A 180 11.33 2.21 -26.77
CA PRO A 180 12.49 2.39 -25.92
C PRO A 180 13.25 1.07 -25.82
N GLN A 181 14.43 1.04 -26.43
CA GLN A 181 15.33 -0.09 -26.37
C GLN A 181 15.85 -0.18 -24.94
N TRP A 182 15.32 -1.13 -24.19
CA TRP A 182 15.85 -1.51 -22.88
C TRP A 182 17.15 -2.24 -23.11
N ASP A 183 18.25 -1.50 -23.23
CA ASP A 183 19.59 -2.07 -23.20
C ASP A 183 19.80 -2.70 -21.81
N GLY A 184 19.70 -4.03 -21.79
CA GLY A 184 19.88 -4.83 -20.60
C GLY A 184 21.20 -4.48 -19.94
N VAL A 185 21.12 -4.19 -18.64
CA VAL A 185 22.26 -4.05 -17.73
C VAL A 185 23.02 -5.38 -17.72
N SER A 186 23.91 -5.54 -18.69
CA SER A 186 24.87 -6.63 -18.81
C SER A 186 26.21 -6.09 -18.34
N GLY A 187 26.35 -6.06 -17.02
CA GLY A 187 27.51 -5.51 -16.34
C GLY A 187 27.76 -6.17 -14.99
N VAL A 188 27.65 -7.49 -14.89
CA VAL A 188 28.24 -8.22 -13.77
C VAL A 188 29.69 -8.49 -14.12
N SER A 189 30.56 -7.52 -13.81
CA SER A 189 31.99 -7.73 -13.80
C SER A 189 32.32 -8.79 -12.75
N SER A 190 32.94 -9.88 -13.20
CA SER A 190 33.58 -10.89 -12.39
C SER A 190 34.47 -10.26 -11.33
N GLY A 191 34.14 -10.50 -10.06
CA GLY A 191 34.90 -10.01 -8.92
C GLY A 191 36.34 -10.52 -8.94
N GLN A 192 37.28 -9.58 -8.87
CA GLN A 192 38.67 -9.88 -8.53
C GLN A 192 38.74 -10.38 -7.09
N ALA A 193 39.30 -11.58 -6.93
CA ALA A 193 39.62 -12.17 -5.65
C ALA A 193 40.65 -11.29 -4.91
N CYS A 194 40.26 -10.75 -3.76
CA CYS A 194 41.20 -10.23 -2.77
C CYS A 194 41.85 -11.43 -2.07
N THR A 195 43.17 -11.60 -2.21
CA THR A 195 43.94 -12.53 -1.38
C THR A 195 44.14 -11.93 0.01
N PRO A 196 43.98 -12.70 1.10
CA PRO A 196 44.32 -12.23 2.42
C PRO A 196 45.83 -12.26 2.62
N ARG A 197 46.40 -11.12 3.03
CA ARG A 197 47.76 -11.02 3.54
C ARG A 197 47.68 -11.11 5.07
N ASP A 198 48.10 -12.25 5.58
CA ASP A 198 48.67 -12.55 6.89
C ASP A 198 48.11 -11.90 8.15
N GLY A 199 47.66 -12.78 9.05
CA GLY A 199 48.12 -12.74 10.44
C GLY A 199 47.20 -12.08 11.46
N SER A 200 46.24 -12.82 12.00
CA SER A 200 46.23 -13.13 13.44
C SER A 200 44.97 -13.90 13.85
N THR A 201 45.24 -14.88 14.70
CA THR A 201 44.39 -15.80 15.46
C THR A 201 43.10 -15.23 16.06
N ALA A 202 41.98 -15.90 15.83
CA ALA A 202 41.04 -16.34 16.88
C ALA A 202 40.12 -17.44 16.33
N VAL A 203 40.40 -18.68 16.70
CA VAL A 203 39.56 -19.85 16.40
C VAL A 203 38.36 -19.82 17.36
N ALA A 204 37.20 -19.38 16.88
CA ALA A 204 35.92 -19.67 17.53
C ALA A 204 35.30 -20.90 16.85
N GLN A 205 35.37 -22.05 17.52
CA GLN A 205 34.72 -23.29 17.10
C GLN A 205 33.20 -23.14 17.14
N CYS A 206 32.57 -22.92 15.98
CA CYS A 206 31.13 -23.07 15.84
C CYS A 206 30.82 -24.54 15.51
N LYS A 207 30.44 -25.33 16.51
CA LYS A 207 29.99 -26.72 16.33
C LYS A 207 28.69 -26.73 15.53
N ALA A 208 28.77 -27.22 14.29
CA ALA A 208 27.61 -27.61 13.50
C ALA A 208 26.81 -28.71 14.21
N ARG A 209 25.62 -28.38 14.72
CA ARG A 209 24.63 -29.39 15.14
C ARG A 209 23.93 -29.94 13.90
N LYS A 210 24.18 -31.21 13.62
CA LYS A 210 23.45 -32.02 12.63
C LYS A 210 21.94 -31.95 12.91
N ARG A 211 21.14 -31.54 11.92
CA ARG A 211 19.69 -31.75 11.91
C ARG A 211 19.42 -33.26 11.83
N LYS A 212 18.78 -33.81 12.86
CA LYS A 212 18.10 -35.12 12.77
C LYS A 212 16.79 -34.91 12.01
N GLN A 213 16.60 -35.69 10.94
CA GLN A 213 15.27 -35.99 10.42
C GLN A 213 14.45 -36.64 11.53
N TYR A 214 13.26 -36.11 11.82
CA TYR A 214 12.22 -36.80 12.57
C TYR A 214 11.08 -37.10 11.62
N SER A 215 10.93 -38.39 11.33
CA SER A 215 9.77 -39.00 10.71
C SER A 215 8.84 -39.50 11.82
N GLY A 216 7.57 -39.11 11.76
CA GLY A 216 6.46 -39.85 12.37
C GLY A 216 6.04 -39.42 13.78
N GLY A 217 4.73 -39.21 13.89
CA GLY A 217 3.94 -39.84 14.95
C GLY A 217 3.72 -39.06 16.25
N GLU A 218 2.44 -38.78 16.48
CA GLU A 218 1.75 -38.71 17.78
C GLU A 218 1.66 -37.37 18.52
N SER A 219 0.40 -37.09 18.85
CA SER A 219 -0.16 -36.03 19.67
C SER A 219 0.20 -36.19 21.14
N TRP A 220 0.71 -35.15 21.80
CA TRP A 220 0.50 -34.91 23.23
C TRP A 220 0.53 -33.40 23.50
N GLY A 221 -0.44 -32.93 24.27
CA GLY A 221 -0.61 -31.53 24.66
C GLY A 221 0.55 -31.01 25.50
N MET A 222 0.80 -29.70 25.40
CA MET A 222 1.71 -28.99 26.29
C MET A 222 0.96 -27.94 27.11
N PRO A 223 1.33 -27.79 28.40
CA PRO A 223 0.71 -26.83 29.31
C PRO A 223 1.23 -25.40 29.10
N LEU A 224 0.37 -24.44 29.42
CA LEU A 224 0.66 -23.01 29.57
C LEU A 224 1.78 -22.80 30.59
N ASN A 225 2.92 -22.26 30.16
CA ASN A 225 3.93 -21.71 31.05
C ASN A 225 3.77 -20.19 31.14
N GLN A 226 3.58 -19.75 32.38
CA GLN A 226 3.55 -18.36 32.84
C GLN A 226 4.94 -17.72 32.64
N CYS A 227 4.99 -16.58 31.97
CA CYS A 227 6.16 -15.69 32.01
C CYS A 227 5.96 -14.70 33.16
N HIS A 228 6.76 -14.83 34.20
CA HIS A 228 6.89 -13.84 35.27
C HIS A 228 7.71 -12.64 34.78
N ASN A 229 7.20 -11.45 35.12
CA ASN A 229 7.88 -10.16 35.02
C ASN A 229 9.16 -10.13 35.86
N SER A 230 10.22 -9.56 35.30
CA SER A 230 11.29 -8.95 36.08
C SER A 230 11.68 -7.62 35.44
N VAL A 231 11.18 -6.55 36.05
CA VAL A 231 11.58 -5.17 35.82
C VAL A 231 12.96 -4.99 36.45
N VAL A 232 13.95 -4.59 35.65
CA VAL A 232 15.23 -4.09 36.13
C VAL A 232 15.18 -2.58 36.02
N THR A 233 15.03 -1.90 37.16
CA THR A 233 15.32 -0.47 37.29
C THR A 233 16.81 -0.30 37.55
N THR A 234 17.45 0.58 36.79
CA THR A 234 18.77 1.11 37.11
C THR A 234 18.65 2.62 37.16
N ASP A 235 18.65 3.15 38.39
CA ASP A 235 18.89 4.55 38.68
C ASP A 235 20.40 4.80 38.54
N ALA A 236 20.77 5.76 37.71
CA ALA A 236 22.09 6.37 37.72
C ALA A 236 21.92 7.88 37.86
N ALA A 237 22.13 8.36 39.09
CA ALA A 237 22.42 9.76 39.35
C ALA A 237 23.87 10.05 38.92
N CYS A 238 24.06 11.11 38.13
CA CYS A 238 25.37 11.71 37.89
C CYS A 238 25.50 13.00 38.73
N PRO A 239 26.71 13.31 39.22
CA PRO A 239 27.03 14.52 39.97
C PRO A 239 26.98 15.80 39.12
#